data_AF-A0AAV9E732-F1
#
_entry.id   AF-A0AAV9E732-F1
#
_cell.length_a   1.000
_cell.length_b   1.000
_cell.length_c   1.000
_cell.angle_alpha   90.00
_cell.angle_beta   90.00
_cell.angle_gamma   90.00
#
_symmetry.space_group_name_H-M   'P 1'
#
loop_
_entity.id
_entity.type
_entity.pdbx_description
1 polymer ?
#
loop_
_entity_poly.entity_id
_entity_poly.type
_entity_poly.pdbx_seq_one_letter_code
_entity_poly.pdbx_strand_id
1 'polypeptide(L)' 'MDRMDKRGRQIPTTLKGDLERPFSEEEILRVVQGLEGDKAPGPDGFGMQFYQRFLSIIGADILEMINDFYAGGYQLGR' A
#
# COMPACT_ATOMS: atom_id res chain seq x y z
N MET A 1 30.11 2.78 30.54
CA MET A 1 29.56 2.75 29.18
C MET A 1 28.89 1.40 28.97
N ASP A 2 27.56 1.36 29.09
CA ASP A 2 26.76 0.15 28.94
C ASP A 2 26.75 -0.29 27.46
N ARG A 3 26.95 -1.59 27.22
CA ARG A 3 27.01 -2.12 25.85
C ARG A 3 25.58 -2.11 25.30
N MET A 4 25.29 -1.15 24.44
CA MET A 4 24.05 -1.10 23.66
C MET A 4 23.84 -2.45 22.95
N ASP A 5 22.83 -3.19 23.41
CA ASP A 5 22.25 -4.36 22.78
C ASP A 5 21.82 -4.00 21.35
N LYS A 6 22.58 -4.47 20.36
CA LYS A 6 22.32 -4.24 18.92
C LYS A 6 21.24 -5.15 18.34
N ARG A 7 20.44 -5.84 19.16
CA ARG A 7 19.27 -6.58 18.69
C ARG A 7 18.14 -5.61 18.41
N GLY A 8 18.33 -4.77 17.38
CA GLY A 8 17.23 -4.12 16.69
C GLY A 8 16.19 -5.19 16.38
N ARG A 9 14.92 -4.88 16.69
CA ARG A 9 13.78 -5.79 16.57
C ARG A 9 13.84 -6.48 15.21
N GLN A 10 14.32 -7.73 15.18
CA GLN A 10 14.38 -8.47 13.93
C GLN A 10 12.95 -8.79 13.53
N ILE A 11 12.59 -8.40 12.32
CA ILE A 11 11.32 -8.79 11.72
C ILE A 11 11.32 -10.33 11.73
N PRO A 12 10.34 -10.99 12.38
CA PRO A 12 10.28 -12.44 12.39
C PRO A 12 10.45 -12.99 10.98
N THR A 13 11.39 -13.91 10.78
CA THR A 13 11.76 -14.44 9.45
C THR A 13 10.56 -15.03 8.70
N THR A 14 9.55 -15.48 9.45
CA THR A 14 8.23 -15.90 8.96
C THR A 14 7.46 -14.84 8.19
N LEU A 15 7.65 -13.55 8.50
CA LEU A 15 6.98 -12.44 7.81
C LEU A 15 7.70 -12.00 6.53
N LYS A 16 8.91 -12.49 6.28
CA LYS A 16 9.71 -12.07 5.12
C LYS A 16 9.01 -12.39 3.80
N GLY A 17 8.36 -13.56 3.70
CA GLY A 17 7.58 -13.93 2.52
C GLY A 17 6.33 -13.08 2.33
N ASP A 18 5.68 -12.64 3.41
CA ASP A 18 4.50 -11.78 3.35
C ASP A 18 4.81 -10.33 2.96
N LEU A 19 6.03 -9.86 3.23
CA LEU A 19 6.48 -8.50 2.90
C LEU A 19 7.04 -8.37 1.49
N GLU A 20 7.49 -9.47 0.89
CA GLU A 20 8.13 -9.51 -0.43
C GLU A 20 7.18 -10.01 -1.54
N ARG A 21 5.93 -10.34 -1.21
CA ARG A 21 4.94 -10.78 -2.21
C ARG A 21 4.22 -9.59 -2.86
N PRO A 22 3.71 -9.76 -4.10
CA PRO A 22 2.81 -8.79 -4.71
C PRO A 22 1.59 -8.49 -3.83
N PHE A 23 1.03 -7.30 -4.04
CA PHE A 23 -0.18 -6.87 -3.38
C PHE A 23 -1.38 -7.71 -3.86
N SER A 24 -2.31 -7.94 -2.95
CA SER A 24 -3.57 -8.65 -3.21
C SER A 24 -4.78 -7.69 -3.20
N GLU A 25 -5.87 -8.11 -3.83
CA GLU A 25 -7.12 -7.34 -3.84
C GLU A 25 -7.67 -7.17 -2.41
N GLU A 26 -7.56 -8.21 -1.57
CA GLU A 26 -7.99 -8.16 -0.17
C GLU A 26 -7.18 -7.17 0.67
N GLU A 27 -5.91 -6.95 0.34
CA GLU A 27 -5.11 -5.92 0.99
C GLU A 27 -5.57 -4.52 0.59
N ILE A 28 -5.77 -4.27 -0.69
CA ILE A 28 -6.25 -2.97 -1.18
C ILE A 28 -7.63 -2.66 -0.62
N LEU A 29 -8.55 -3.63 -0.63
CA LEU A 29 -9.89 -3.49 -0.07
C LEU A 29 -9.85 -3.08 1.40
N ARG A 30 -9.07 -3.80 2.21
CA ARG A 30 -8.94 -3.50 3.65
C ARG A 30 -8.36 -2.12 3.91
N VAL A 31 -7.33 -1.74 3.13
CA VAL A 31 -6.70 -0.41 3.26
C VAL A 31 -7.68 0.68 2.88
N VAL A 32 -8.31 0.59 1.72
CA VAL A 32 -9.24 1.62 1.20
C VAL A 32 -10.45 1.79 2.12
N GLN A 33 -11.02 0.70 2.63
CA GLN A 33 -12.15 0.77 3.56
C GLN A 33 -11.75 1.24 4.96
N GLY A 34 -10.50 1.05 5.37
CA GLY A 34 -9.99 1.50 6.67
C GLY A 34 -9.61 2.98 6.73
N LEU A 35 -9.60 3.68 5.60
CA LEU A 35 -9.24 5.10 5.56
C LEU A 35 -10.42 6.00 5.97
N GLU A 36 -10.14 7.01 6.79
CA GLU A 36 -11.14 8.00 7.20
C GLU A 36 -11.61 8.82 5.99
N GLY A 37 -12.92 8.80 5.74
CA GLY A 37 -13.54 9.44 4.57
C GLY A 37 -13.54 10.98 4.60
N ASP A 38 -13.33 11.60 5.75
CA ASP A 38 -13.51 13.05 5.96
C ASP A 38 -12.21 13.86 5.80
N LYS A 39 -11.20 13.25 5.18
CA LYS A 39 -9.93 13.92 4.85
C LYS A 39 -10.11 14.80 3.61
N ALA A 40 -9.42 15.94 3.61
CA ALA A 40 -9.37 16.83 2.46
C ALA A 40 -8.88 16.06 1.20
N PRO A 41 -9.44 16.37 0.01
CA PRO A 41 -9.07 15.70 -1.24
C PRO A 41 -7.60 15.95 -1.59
N GLY A 42 -7.02 15.01 -2.35
CA GLY A 42 -5.67 15.15 -2.88
C GLY A 42 -5.57 16.21 -3.98
N PRO A 43 -4.37 16.40 -4.56
CA PRO A 43 -4.17 17.24 -5.75
C PRO A 43 -5.00 16.80 -6.97
N ASP A 44 -5.50 15.57 -6.96
CA ASP A 44 -6.41 14.99 -7.94
C ASP A 44 -7.86 15.51 -7.82
N GLY A 45 -8.20 16.17 -6.71
CA GLY A 45 -9.55 16.65 -6.41
C GLY A 45 -10.51 15.58 -5.89
N PHE A 46 -10.06 14.34 -5.69
CA PHE A 46 -10.90 13.24 -5.19
C PHE A 46 -10.65 13.00 -3.70
N GLY A 47 -11.74 12.95 -2.93
CA GLY A 47 -11.70 12.54 -1.53
C GLY A 47 -11.64 11.01 -1.39
N MET A 48 -11.30 10.53 -0.20
CA MET A 48 -11.19 9.08 0.06
C MET A 48 -12.50 8.31 -0.20
N GLN A 49 -13.64 8.98 -0.02
CA GLN A 49 -14.98 8.45 -0.29
C GLN A 49 -15.16 8.03 -1.76
N PHE A 50 -14.49 8.70 -2.71
CA PHE A 50 -14.50 8.32 -4.12
C PHE A 50 -13.93 6.91 -4.28
N TYR A 51 -12.72 6.68 -3.78
CA TYR A 51 -12.04 5.40 -3.87
C TYR A 51 -12.81 4.30 -3.14
N GLN A 52 -13.39 4.60 -1.97
CA GLN A 52 -14.25 3.65 -1.25
C GLN A 52 -15.51 3.27 -2.05
N ARG A 53 -16.12 4.23 -2.74
CA ARG A 53 -17.36 4.02 -3.48
C ARG A 53 -17.14 3.27 -4.79
N PHE A 54 -16.05 3.56 -5.49
CA PHE A 54 -15.78 3.09 -6.84
C PHE A 54 -14.76 1.96 -6.90
N LEU A 55 -14.28 1.45 -5.75
CA LEU A 55 -13.27 0.39 -5.71
C LEU A 55 -13.66 -0.86 -6.52
N SER A 56 -14.94 -1.21 -6.59
CA SER A 56 -15.41 -2.36 -7.40
C SER A 56 -15.26 -2.14 -8.91
N ILE A 57 -15.02 -0.90 -9.34
CA ILE A 57 -14.85 -0.51 -10.75
C ILE A 57 -13.37 -0.33 -11.05
N ILE A 58 -12.66 0.44 -10.22
CA ILE A 58 -11.25 0.84 -10.48
C ILE A 58 -10.23 -0.01 -9.73
N GLY A 59 -10.67 -0.93 -8.86
CA GLY A 59 -9.79 -1.67 -7.95
C GLY A 59 -8.81 -2.59 -8.67
N ALA A 60 -9.25 -3.24 -9.75
CA ALA A 60 -8.38 -4.07 -10.58
C ALA A 60 -7.26 -3.25 -11.23
N ASP A 61 -7.59 -2.10 -11.81
CA ASP A 61 -6.62 -1.20 -12.44
C ASP A 61 -5.62 -0.64 -11.40
N ILE A 62 -6.10 -0.29 -10.20
CA ILE A 62 -5.25 0.16 -9.10
C ILE A 62 -4.29 -0.96 -8.65
N LEU A 63 -4.79 -2.19 -8.54
CA LEU A 63 -3.98 -3.34 -8.14
C LEU A 63 -2.87 -3.64 -9.16
N GLU A 64 -3.21 -3.62 -10.45
CA GLU A 64 -2.25 -3.79 -11.55
C GLU A 64 -1.19 -2.68 -11.50
N MET A 65 -1.60 -1.42 -11.43
CA MET A 65 -0.69 -0.27 -11.34
C MET A 65 0.26 -0.37 -10.14
N ILE A 66 -0.23 -0.76 -8.96
CA ILE A 66 0.61 -0.88 -7.76
C ILE A 66 1.60 -2.05 -7.89
N ASN A 67 1.17 -3.18 -8.45
CA ASN A 67 2.04 -4.33 -8.67
C ASN A 67 3.11 -4.05 -9.75
N ASP A 68 2.75 -3.33 -10.80
CA ASP A 68 3.69 -2.85 -11.81
C ASP A 68 4.70 -1.85 -11.22
N PHE A 69 4.25 -0.97 -10.32
CA PHE A 69 5.14 -0.07 -9.58
C PHE A 69 6.09 -0.86 -8.69
N TYR A 70 5.58 -1.85 -7.96
CA TYR A 70 6.38 -2.74 -7.13
C TYR A 70 7.43 -3.52 -7.94
N ALA A 71 7.08 -3.95 -9.15
CA ALA A 71 7.98 -4.64 -10.07
C ALA A 71 9.04 -3.72 -10.73
N GLY A 72 8.99 -2.40 -10.48
CA GLY A 72 9.88 -1.41 -11.08
C GLY A 72 9.51 -0.99 -12.51
N GLY A 73 8.28 -1.29 -12.95
CA GLY A 73 7.78 -0.96 -14.28
C GLY A 73 7.49 0.53 -14.52
N TYR A 74 7.28 1.30 -13.44
CA TYR A 74 7.11 2.75 -13.55
C TYR A 74 8.44 3.48 -13.30
N GLN A 75 9.09 3.89 -14.39
CA GLN A 75 10.20 4.84 -14.34
C GLN A 75 9.61 6.24 -14.13
N LEU A 76 9.58 6.73 -12.88
CA LEU A 76 9.22 8.13 -12.58
C LEU A 76 10.39 9.05 -12.95
N GLY A 77 10.64 9.20 -14.25
CA GLY A 77 11.71 10.03 -14.78
C GLY A 77 12.06 9.69 -16.23
N ARG A 78 11.45 10.42 -17.16
CA ARG A 78 12.11 10.80 -18.41
C ARG A 78 11.83 12.27 -18.67
#